data_AF-A0A6M2E027-F1
#
_entry.id   AF-A0A6M2E027-F1
#
_cell.length_a   1.000
_cell.length_b   1.000
_cell.length_c   1.000
_cell.angle_alpha   90.00
_cell.angle_beta   90.00
_cell.angle_gamma   90.00
#
_symmetry.space_group_name_H-M   'P 1'
#
loop_
_entity.id
_entity.type
_entity.pdbx_description
1 polymer ?
#
loop_
_entity_poly.entity_id
_entity_poly.type
_entity_poly.pdbx_seq_one_letter_code
_entity_poly.pdbx_strand_id
1 'polypeptide(L)'
;MKQFSLFAWTHVALLIVVTQSYLIIQNIFEGLIWLIVPVSMIVCNDVMAYVFGFFFGKTPLIKLSPKKTWEGFIGGGVSTVVFGLLLSYLMCQHTYFVCPIEYSETLGRMSMECEPSPIFRPQEYSLSWMGIKS
;
A
#
# COMPACT_ATOMS: atom_id res chain seq x y z
N MET A 1 13.30 -34.49 20.37
CA MET A 1 12.63 -33.86 19.20
C MET A 1 12.21 -32.40 19.42
N LYS A 2 11.82 -31.97 20.63
CA LYS A 2 11.38 -30.56 20.88
C LYS A 2 12.44 -29.49 20.60
N GLN A 3 13.72 -29.74 20.91
CA GLN A 3 14.81 -28.78 20.67
C GLN A 3 15.10 -28.53 19.18
N PHE A 4 15.10 -29.59 18.36
CA PHE A 4 15.23 -29.44 16.90
C PHE A 4 14.03 -28.70 16.28
N SER A 5 12.82 -28.94 16.81
CA SER A 5 11.64 -28.18 16.39
C SER A 5 11.74 -26.70 16.74
N LEU A 6 12.18 -26.36 17.97
CA LEU A 6 12.38 -24.97 18.39
C LEU A 6 13.43 -24.26 17.54
N PHE A 7 14.53 -24.95 17.23
CA PHE A 7 15.58 -24.45 16.35
C PHE A 7 15.05 -24.15 14.94
N ALA A 8 14.22 -25.04 14.38
CA ALA A 8 13.59 -24.80 13.07
C ALA A 8 12.64 -23.59 13.12
N TRP A 9 11.80 -23.49 14.15
CA TRP A 9 10.87 -22.36 14.31
C TRP A 9 11.59 -21.01 14.45
N THR A 10 12.70 -20.96 15.19
CA THR A 10 13.47 -19.71 15.34
C THR A 10 14.14 -19.31 14.04
N HIS A 11 14.66 -20.26 13.26
CA HIS A 11 15.23 -19.97 11.94
C HIS A 11 14.18 -19.49 10.95
N VAL A 12 13.02 -20.15 10.89
CA VAL A 12 11.91 -19.74 10.02
C VAL A 12 11.40 -18.35 10.40
N ALA A 13 11.21 -18.09 11.70
CA ALA A 13 10.78 -16.77 12.18
C ALA A 13 11.80 -15.68 11.84
N LEU A 14 13.10 -15.96 12.03
CA LEU A 14 14.17 -15.02 11.70
C LEU A 14 14.20 -14.72 10.20
N LEU A 15 14.11 -15.75 9.35
CA LEU A 15 14.05 -15.58 7.90
C LEU A 15 12.87 -14.71 7.48
N ILE A 16 11.67 -14.96 8.02
CA ILE A 16 10.47 -14.17 7.71
C ILE A 16 10.65 -12.71 8.11
N VAL A 17 11.09 -12.43 9.34
CA VAL A 17 11.21 -11.07 9.86
C VAL A 17 12.32 -10.28 9.16
N VAL A 18 13.49 -10.89 8.95
CA VAL A 18 14.63 -10.22 8.32
C VAL A 18 14.37 -9.95 6.85
N THR A 19 13.86 -10.94 6.10
CA THR A 19 13.55 -10.75 4.67
C THR A 19 12.44 -9.72 4.47
N GLN A 20 11.37 -9.76 5.27
CA GLN A 20 10.30 -8.75 5.19
C GLN A 20 10.85 -7.34 5.46
N SER A 21 11.67 -7.18 6.50
CA SER A 21 12.25 -5.88 6.86
C SER A 21 13.16 -5.35 5.75
N TYR A 22 14.00 -6.22 5.17
CA TYR A 22 14.86 -5.86 4.04
C TYR A 22 14.04 -5.38 2.84
N LEU A 23 12.99 -6.10 2.46
CA LEU A 23 12.12 -5.72 1.34
C LEU A 23 11.39 -4.39 1.61
N ILE A 24 10.92 -4.16 2.84
CA ILE A 24 10.30 -2.87 3.22
C ILE A 24 11.30 -1.72 3.05
N ILE A 25 12.53 -1.90 3.52
CA ILE A 25 13.58 -0.89 3.40
C ILE A 25 13.87 -0.59 1.92
N GLN A 26 13.97 -1.61 1.06
CA GLN A 26 14.15 -1.42 -0.38
C GLN A 26 13.00 -0.63 -1.01
N ASN A 27 11.74 -0.94 -0.67
CA ASN A 27 10.58 -0.20 -1.15
C ASN A 27 10.60 1.28 -0.71
N ILE A 28 11.04 1.56 0.52
CA ILE A 28 11.17 2.93 1.04
C ILE A 28 12.22 3.73 0.26
N PHE A 29 13.34 3.10 -0.11
CA PHE A 29 14.40 3.75 -0.89
C PHE A 29 13.97 4.08 -2.33
N GLU A 30 13.09 3.26 -2.93
CA GLU A 30 12.47 3.54 -4.24
C GLU A 30 11.41 4.65 -4.18
N GLY A 31 10.86 4.93 -2.99
CA GLY A 31 9.93 6.03 -2.74
C GLY A 31 9.01 5.76 -1.54
N LEU A 32 8.77 6.79 -0.72
CA LEU A 32 7.91 6.68 0.48
C LEU A 32 6.46 6.30 0.15
N ILE A 33 5.99 6.62 -1.06
CA ILE A 33 4.65 6.29 -1.55
C ILE A 33 4.37 4.79 -1.49
N TRP A 34 5.37 3.95 -1.75
CA TRP A 34 5.26 2.49 -1.73
C TRP A 34 5.04 1.91 -0.33
N LEU A 35 5.34 2.68 0.72
CA LEU A 35 5.02 2.33 2.10
C LEU A 35 3.69 2.94 2.56
N ILE A 36 3.52 4.25 2.35
CA ILE A 36 2.43 5.02 2.94
C ILE A 36 1.08 4.62 2.33
N VAL A 37 1.01 4.46 1.01
CA VAL A 37 -0.26 4.13 0.33
C VAL A 37 -0.79 2.76 0.76
N PRO A 38 -0.02 1.65 0.69
CA PRO A 38 -0.52 0.35 1.12
C PRO A 38 -0.89 0.29 2.61
N VAL A 39 -0.06 0.88 3.49
CA VAL A 39 -0.33 0.89 4.93
C VAL A 39 -1.62 1.65 5.25
N SER A 40 -1.79 2.84 4.67
CA SER A 40 -2.99 3.64 4.88
C SER A 40 -4.25 2.98 4.31
N MET A 41 -4.15 2.27 3.18
CA MET A 41 -5.26 1.49 2.62
C MET A 41 -5.71 0.37 3.57
N ILE A 42 -4.78 -0.37 4.18
CA ILE A 42 -5.12 -1.44 5.14
C ILE A 42 -5.82 -0.85 6.37
N VAL A 43 -5.30 0.25 6.92
CA VAL A 43 -5.91 0.92 8.08
C VAL A 43 -7.29 1.48 7.73
N CYS A 44 -7.42 2.14 6.58
CA CYS A 44 -8.70 2.68 6.10
C CYS A 44 -9.72 1.56 5.92
N ASN A 45 -9.32 0.43 5.34
CA ASN A 45 -10.19 -0.73 5.16
C ASN A 45 -10.74 -1.25 6.48
N ASP A 46 -9.89 -1.43 7.50
CA ASP A 46 -10.33 -1.95 8.80
C ASP A 46 -11.26 -0.96 9.52
N VAL A 47 -10.94 0.34 9.49
CA VAL A 47 -11.77 1.39 10.09
C VAL A 47 -13.11 1.49 9.37
N MET A 48 -13.13 1.53 8.05
CA MET A 48 -14.37 1.65 7.28
C MET A 48 -15.21 0.38 7.36
N ALA A 49 -14.61 -0.81 7.33
CA ALA A 49 -15.34 -2.05 7.52
C ALA A 49 -16.03 -2.10 8.89
N TYR A 50 -15.38 -1.58 9.93
CA TYR A 50 -15.99 -1.42 11.25
C TYR A 50 -17.12 -0.38 11.25
N VAL A 51 -16.90 0.80 10.67
CA VAL A 51 -17.90 1.89 10.61
C VAL A 51 -19.15 1.44 9.85
N PHE A 52 -19.02 0.94 8.62
CA PHE A 52 -20.15 0.44 7.84
C PHE A 52 -20.79 -0.80 8.47
N GLY A 53 -19.98 -1.67 9.10
CA GLY A 53 -20.47 -2.81 9.84
C GLY A 53 -21.30 -2.42 11.06
N PHE A 54 -20.95 -1.33 11.75
CA PHE A 54 -21.70 -0.82 12.89
C PHE A 54 -23.01 -0.14 12.48
N PHE A 55 -23.01 0.69 11.43
CA PHE A 55 -24.21 1.42 11.00
C PHE A 55 -25.19 0.59 10.16
N PHE A 56 -24.68 -0.26 9.27
CA PHE A 56 -25.49 -0.97 8.27
C PHE A 56 -25.42 -2.50 8.38
N GLY A 57 -24.67 -3.03 9.35
CA GLY A 57 -24.47 -4.46 9.50
C GLY A 57 -25.73 -5.19 9.91
N LYS A 58 -26.31 -5.93 8.96
CA LYS A 58 -27.48 -6.79 9.20
C LYS A 58 -27.18 -8.24 8.91
N THR A 59 -26.31 -8.52 7.93
CA THR A 59 -26.02 -9.89 7.50
C THR A 59 -24.60 -10.32 7.91
N PRO A 60 -24.45 -11.36 8.74
CA PRO A 60 -23.12 -11.82 9.16
C PRO A 60 -22.36 -12.48 8.00
N LEU A 61 -21.08 -12.14 7.85
CA LEU A 61 -20.18 -12.66 6.82
C LEU A 61 -19.75 -14.10 7.10
N ILE A 62 -19.46 -14.43 8.37
CA ILE A 62 -19.02 -15.76 8.78
C ILE A 62 -19.65 -16.15 10.12
N LYS A 63 -20.11 -17.41 10.23
CA LYS A 63 -20.75 -17.93 11.45
C LYS A 63 -19.81 -17.94 12.67
N LEU A 64 -18.50 -18.02 12.44
CA LEU A 64 -17.49 -18.00 13.49
C LEU A 64 -17.28 -16.59 14.09
N SER A 65 -17.60 -15.53 13.34
CA SER A 65 -17.42 -14.14 13.76
C SER A 65 -18.70 -13.34 13.49
N PRO A 66 -19.70 -13.43 14.39
CA PRO A 66 -21.01 -12.83 14.19
C PRO A 66 -20.99 -11.29 14.11
N LYS A 67 -19.86 -10.65 14.46
CA LYS A 67 -19.67 -9.20 14.39
C LYS A 67 -19.15 -8.71 13.03
N LYS A 68 -18.66 -9.60 12.15
CA LYS A 68 -18.25 -9.24 10.79
C LYS A 68 -19.47 -9.34 9.88
N THR A 69 -19.78 -8.29 9.15
CA THR A 69 -20.96 -8.22 8.27
C THR A 69 -20.56 -8.09 6.81
N TRP A 70 -21.42 -8.57 5.90
CA TRP A 70 -21.21 -8.42 4.45
C TRP A 70 -21.25 -6.96 4.04
N GLU A 71 -22.14 -6.17 4.63
CA GLU A 71 -22.26 -4.74 4.34
C GLU A 71 -21.00 -3.97 4.76
N GLY A 72 -20.40 -4.35 5.91
CA GLY A 72 -19.13 -3.80 6.37
C GLY A 72 -17.99 -4.15 5.42
N PHE A 73 -17.90 -5.40 4.97
CA PHE A 73 -16.85 -5.82 4.03
C PHE A 73 -16.91 -5.06 2.69
N ILE A 74 -18.10 -4.95 2.10
CA ILE A 74 -18.29 -4.24 0.83
C ILE A 74 -18.05 -2.73 1.02
N GLY A 75 -18.60 -2.14 2.08
CA GLY A 75 -18.43 -0.72 2.39
C GLY A 75 -16.97 -0.35 2.65
N GLY A 76 -16.24 -1.19 3.39
CA GLY A 76 -14.80 -1.06 3.61
C GLY A 76 -14.01 -1.13 2.31
N GLY A 77 -14.29 -2.12 1.46
CA GLY A 77 -13.63 -2.27 0.16
C GLY A 77 -13.84 -1.08 -0.77
N VAL A 78 -15.09 -0.66 -0.98
CA VAL A 78 -15.43 0.49 -1.85
C VAL A 78 -14.78 1.77 -1.32
N SER A 79 -14.88 2.02 -0.01
CA SER A 79 -14.31 3.23 0.60
C SER A 79 -12.78 3.25 0.51
N THR A 80 -12.13 2.09 0.65
CA THR A 80 -10.67 1.96 0.52
C THR A 80 -10.20 2.23 -0.89
N VAL A 81 -10.94 1.78 -1.91
CA VAL A 81 -10.61 2.07 -3.33
C VAL A 81 -10.68 3.58 -3.59
N VAL A 82 -11.77 4.23 -3.17
CA VAL A 82 -11.94 5.69 -3.34
C VAL A 82 -10.86 6.45 -2.57
N PHE A 83 -10.59 6.06 -1.33
CA PHE A 83 -9.55 6.65 -0.50
C PHE A 83 -8.15 6.47 -1.11
N GLY A 84 -7.83 5.28 -1.60
CA GLY A 84 -6.54 4.98 -2.24
C GLY A 84 -6.29 5.82 -3.49
N LEU A 85 -7.32 6.02 -4.32
CA LEU A 85 -7.25 6.89 -5.50
C LEU A 85 -6.99 8.35 -5.10
N LEU A 86 -7.76 8.86 -4.12
CA LEU A 86 -7.61 10.24 -3.63
C LEU A 86 -6.22 10.47 -3.01
N LEU A 87 -5.79 9.57 -2.14
CA LEU A 87 -4.51 9.66 -1.46
C LEU A 87 -3.34 9.61 -2.46
N SER A 88 -3.37 8.66 -3.40
CA SER A 88 -2.33 8.54 -4.42
C SER A 88 -2.25 9.82 -5.27
N TYR A 89 -3.41 10.37 -5.68
CA TYR A 89 -3.46 11.62 -6.43
C TYR A 89 -2.81 12.79 -5.67
N LEU A 90 -3.12 12.95 -4.37
CA LEU A 90 -2.53 14.00 -3.54
C LEU A 90 -1.02 13.80 -3.33
N MET A 91 -0.57 12.56 -3.11
CA MET A 91 0.84 12.26 -2.88
C MET A 91 1.69 12.43 -4.15
N CYS A 92 1.14 12.13 -5.33
CA CYS A 92 1.84 12.33 -6.61
C CYS A 92 2.19 13.80 -6.90
N GLN A 93 1.50 14.76 -6.27
CA GLN A 93 1.82 16.20 -6.41
C GLN A 93 3.10 16.62 -5.68
N HIS A 94 3.59 15.79 -4.75
CA HIS A 94 4.75 16.08 -3.92
C HIS A 94 5.89 15.12 -4.24
N THR A 95 6.95 15.64 -4.87
CA THR A 95 8.14 14.87 -5.28
C THR A 95 8.81 14.15 -4.10
N TYR A 96 8.76 14.73 -2.91
CA TYR A 96 9.30 14.13 -1.68
C TYR A 96 8.78 12.70 -1.40
N PHE A 97 7.53 12.39 -1.72
CA PHE A 97 6.97 11.06 -1.46
C PHE A 97 7.23 10.06 -2.59
N VAL A 98 7.45 10.57 -3.80
CA VAL A 98 7.52 9.77 -5.02
C VAL A 98 8.96 9.45 -5.41
N CYS A 99 9.87 10.38 -5.16
CA CYS A 99 11.25 10.26 -5.61
C CYS A 99 12.05 9.25 -4.76
N PRO A 100 12.92 8.45 -5.41
CA PRO A 100 13.85 7.60 -4.71
C PRO A 100 14.90 8.44 -3.98
N ILE A 101 15.46 7.86 -2.91
CA ILE A 101 16.52 8.50 -2.12
C ILE A 101 17.86 8.14 -2.76
N GLU A 102 18.52 9.12 -3.37
CA GLU A 102 19.81 8.92 -4.03
C GLU A 102 20.84 9.96 -3.59
N TYR A 103 22.12 9.60 -3.62
CA TYR A 103 23.21 10.52 -3.28
C TYR A 103 23.50 11.43 -4.48
N SER A 104 23.31 12.73 -4.29
CA SER A 104 23.61 13.70 -5.35
C SER A 104 25.04 14.21 -5.20
N GLU A 105 25.91 13.85 -6.15
CA GLU A 105 27.30 14.32 -6.18
C GLU A 105 27.39 15.86 -6.24
N THR A 106 26.44 16.52 -6.91
CA THR A 106 26.42 17.98 -7.07
C THR A 106 26.14 18.73 -5.76
N LEU A 107 25.35 18.14 -4.86
CA LEU A 107 24.99 18.76 -3.58
C LEU A 107 25.75 18.18 -2.38
N GLY A 108 26.52 17.10 -2.59
CA GLY A 108 27.27 16.42 -1.51
C GLY A 108 26.36 15.89 -0.39
N ARG A 109 25.09 15.64 -0.68
CA ARG A 109 24.07 15.18 0.29
C ARG A 109 23.12 14.19 -0.38
N MET A 110 22.47 13.38 0.47
CA MET A 110 21.30 12.59 0.04
C MET A 110 20.19 13.55 -0.41
N SER A 111 19.73 13.40 -1.65
CA SER A 111 18.68 14.23 -2.23
C SER A 111 17.46 13.38 -2.57
N MET A 112 16.28 13.99 -2.47
CA MET A 112 14.99 13.42 -2.90
C MET A 112 14.40 14.25 -4.05
N GLU A 113 15.24 15.04 -4.72
CA GLU A 113 14.90 15.81 -5.91
C GLU A 113 15.18 14.95 -7.13
N CYS A 114 14.13 14.36 -7.70
CA CYS A 114 14.19 13.57 -8.92
C CYS A 114 13.19 14.10 -9.94
N GLU A 115 13.34 13.67 -11.19
CA GLU A 115 12.29 13.79 -12.18
C GLU A 115 11.28 12.63 -11.98
N PRO A 116 10.01 12.89 -11.60
CA PRO A 116 9.05 11.81 -11.32
C PRO A 116 8.86 10.88 -12.51
N SER A 117 8.82 9.57 -12.25
CA SER A 117 8.61 8.58 -13.30
C SER A 117 7.25 8.75 -14.00
N PRO A 118 7.09 8.26 -15.25
CA PRO A 118 5.84 8.38 -16.00
C PRO A 118 4.60 7.81 -15.28
N ILE A 119 4.80 6.89 -14.34
CA ILE A 119 3.72 6.28 -13.52
C ILE A 119 3.02 7.33 -12.65
N PHE A 120 3.76 8.36 -12.23
CA PHE A 120 3.26 9.41 -11.34
C PHE A 120 2.87 10.69 -12.09
N ARG A 121 2.97 10.68 -13.42
CA ARG A 121 2.58 11.79 -14.29
C ARG A 121 1.32 11.43 -15.08
N PRO A 122 0.45 12.39 -15.40
CA PRO A 122 -0.56 12.19 -16.41
C PRO A 122 0.12 11.78 -17.72
N GLN A 123 -0.31 10.69 -18.34
CA GLN A 123 0.21 10.20 -19.61
C GLN A 123 -0.93 10.13 -20.63
N GLU A 124 -0.66 10.60 -21.84
CA GLU A 124 -1.55 10.43 -22.99
C GLU A 124 -1.26 9.08 -23.65
N TYR A 125 -2.24 8.18 -23.62
CA TYR A 125 -2.11 6.86 -24.24
C TYR A 125 -2.82 6.86 -25.59
N SER A 126 -2.06 6.74 -26.69
CA SER A 126 -2.64 6.57 -28.01
C SER A 126 -3.11 5.13 -28.22
N LEU A 127 -4.43 4.89 -28.18
CA LEU A 127 -5.01 3.60 -28.53
C LEU A 127 -5.05 3.45 -30.06
N SER A 128 -3.96 2.93 -30.62
CA SER A 128 -3.79 2.72 -32.08
C SER A 128 -4.95 1.95 -32.73
N TRP A 129 -5.56 1.00 -32.01
CA TRP A 129 -6.65 0.18 -32.52
C TRP A 129 -8.02 0.88 -32.57
N MET A 130 -8.18 2.03 -31.91
CA MET A 130 -9.48 2.68 -31.73
C MET A 130 -9.58 4.05 -32.42
N GLY A 131 -8.55 4.52 -33.12
CA GLY A 131 -8.60 5.74 -33.95
C GLY A 131 -8.94 7.04 -33.20
N ILE A 132 -9.02 7.01 -31.87
CA ILE A 132 -9.34 8.17 -31.02
C ILE A 132 -8.03 8.63 -30.38
N LYS A 133 -7.57 9.82 -30.78
CA LYS A 133 -6.59 10.60 -30.00
C LYS A 133 -7.39 11.33 -28.93
N SER A 134 -7.18 10.96 -27.67
CA SER A 134 -7.59 11.78 -26.51
C SER A 134 -6.39 12.54 -25.98
#